data_AF-A0A7L0M3A4-F1
#
_entry.id   AF-A0A7L0M3A4-F1
#
_cell.length_a   1.000
_cell.length_b   1.000
_cell.length_c   1.000
_cell.angle_alpha   90.00
_cell.angle_beta   90.00
_cell.angle_gamma   90.00
#
_symmetry.space_group_name_H-M   'P 1'
#
loop_
_entity.id
_entity.type
_entity.pdbx_description
1 polymer ?
#
loop_
_entity_poly.entity_id
_entity_poly.type
_entity_poly.pdbx_seq_one_letter_code
_entity_poly.pdbx_strand_id
1 'polypeptide(L)'
;DSSFEDRYDGYLTLVEYVQDFLNHLTDQPACFETEIEQFAETLNAWVTSGEDLQGLVELIYQQATSVPNFSYMGARLCNYLSHHLTISPQSGNFRQLLLQRCRAEYENRDEATRADETTQKEFHAFVLFLAELYLNLEIKGTKGQVMRAEILQEGLRELLNALLSNPVDSNLICAVKLLKLTGSVLEDAWKEKGKSDMEDIIQRIENVVLDANCSRDVKHMLLKLVELRSSNWGRVHGSSAHTEATPENDPNYFMNEPTFYTSEGVPFTAADPDYQEKYQELLEREDFFPEYEENGTYLPGPGDPYFDDIDDEMDPEIEEAYEKFCLESEHTKK
;
A
#
# COMPACT_ATOMS: atom_id res chain seq x y z
N ASP A 1 -37.84 -35.88 -36.53
CA ASP A 1 -36.45 -36.27 -36.29
C ASP A 1 -35.57 -35.16 -36.80
N SER A 2 -35.08 -34.32 -35.88
CA SER A 2 -33.91 -33.43 -36.01
C SER A 2 -33.90 -32.51 -34.79
N SER A 3 -33.55 -33.09 -33.65
CA SER A 3 -33.05 -32.35 -32.49
C SER A 3 -31.81 -31.57 -32.94
N PHE A 4 -31.96 -30.26 -33.10
CA PHE A 4 -30.81 -29.35 -33.09
C PHE A 4 -30.29 -29.36 -31.65
N GLU A 5 -29.27 -30.18 -31.41
CA GLU A 5 -28.45 -30.10 -30.21
C GLU A 5 -27.74 -28.74 -30.25
N ASP A 6 -28.18 -27.82 -29.38
CA ASP A 6 -27.38 -26.69 -28.92
C ASP A 6 -26.10 -27.25 -28.30
N ARG A 7 -25.05 -27.35 -29.12
CA ARG A 7 -23.69 -27.48 -28.64
C ARG A 7 -23.29 -26.09 -28.11
N TYR A 8 -23.62 -25.84 -26.84
CA TYR A 8 -23.00 -24.78 -26.04
C TYR A 8 -21.49 -25.01 -26.07
N ASP A 9 -20.81 -24.26 -26.93
CA ASP A 9 -19.35 -24.22 -26.96
C ASP A 9 -18.91 -23.40 -25.75
N GLY A 10 -18.24 -24.05 -24.80
CA GLY A 10 -17.85 -23.50 -23.49
C GLY A 10 -16.72 -22.47 -23.56
N TYR A 11 -16.82 -21.49 -24.44
CA TYR A 11 -15.86 -20.38 -24.51
C TYR A 11 -16.29 -19.27 -23.54
N LEU A 12 -15.43 -19.02 -22.55
CA LEU A 12 -15.55 -17.88 -21.64
C LEU A 12 -15.53 -16.58 -22.47
N THR A 13 -16.51 -15.71 -22.25
CA THR A 13 -16.52 -14.38 -22.88
C THR A 13 -15.42 -13.49 -22.28
N LEU A 14 -14.99 -12.44 -23.00
CA LEU A 14 -14.03 -11.46 -22.47
C LEU A 14 -14.50 -10.87 -21.13
N VAL A 15 -15.81 -10.61 -21.01
CA VAL A 15 -16.41 -10.05 -19.80
C VAL A 15 -16.29 -11.03 -18.63
N GLU A 16 -16.63 -12.30 -18.83
CA GLU A 16 -16.51 -13.34 -17.80
C GLU A 16 -15.04 -13.55 -17.40
N TYR A 17 -14.12 -13.61 -18.37
CA TYR A 17 -12.68 -13.74 -18.09
C TYR A 17 -12.13 -12.61 -17.23
N VAL A 18 -12.46 -11.37 -17.58
CA VAL A 18 -12.02 -10.20 -16.82
C VAL A 18 -12.65 -10.21 -15.43
N GLN A 19 -13.94 -10.50 -15.32
CA GLN A 19 -14.62 -10.51 -14.03
C GLN A 19 -14.10 -11.61 -13.09
N ASP A 20 -13.83 -12.80 -13.61
CA ASP A 20 -13.23 -13.90 -12.84
C ASP A 20 -11.85 -13.51 -12.31
N PHE A 21 -11.01 -12.88 -13.14
CA PHE A 21 -9.71 -12.39 -12.70
C PHE A 21 -9.82 -11.28 -11.65
N LEU A 22 -10.76 -10.34 -11.82
CA LEU A 22 -10.99 -9.26 -10.84
C LEU A 22 -11.50 -9.80 -9.50
N ASN A 23 -12.36 -10.81 -9.51
CA ASN A 23 -12.82 -11.49 -8.31
C ASN A 23 -11.67 -12.26 -7.65
N HIS A 24 -10.86 -12.96 -8.43
CA HIS A 24 -9.67 -13.66 -7.94
C HIS A 24 -8.67 -12.70 -7.28
N LEU A 25 -8.41 -11.53 -7.87
CA LEU A 25 -7.57 -10.49 -7.25
C LEU A 25 -8.20 -9.87 -5.99
N THR A 26 -9.53 -9.92 -5.86
CA THR A 26 -10.23 -9.46 -4.65
C THR A 26 -10.00 -10.44 -3.50
N ASP A 27 -10.10 -11.74 -3.79
CA ASP A 27 -9.96 -12.81 -2.79
C ASP A 27 -8.49 -13.12 -2.47
N GLN A 28 -7.61 -13.02 -3.48
CA GLN A 28 -6.19 -13.33 -3.39
C GLN A 28 -5.30 -12.22 -3.97
N PRO A 29 -5.18 -11.06 -3.28
CA PRO A 29 -4.37 -9.94 -3.76
C PRO A 29 -2.89 -10.28 -4.00
N ALA A 30 -2.36 -11.28 -3.29
CA ALA A 30 -0.97 -11.72 -3.40
C ALA A 30 -0.64 -12.43 -4.73
N CYS A 31 -1.64 -12.87 -5.48
CA CYS A 31 -1.46 -13.50 -6.79
C CYS A 31 -1.22 -12.49 -7.91
N PHE A 32 -1.34 -11.18 -7.62
CA PHE A 32 -1.17 -10.13 -8.63
C PHE A 32 0.16 -10.26 -9.36
N GLU A 33 1.28 -10.35 -8.64
CA GLU A 33 2.62 -10.41 -9.23
C GLU A 33 2.83 -11.65 -10.10
N THR A 34 2.18 -12.77 -9.79
CA THR A 34 2.36 -14.04 -10.52
C THR A 34 1.47 -14.17 -11.74
N GLU A 35 0.31 -13.50 -11.76
CA GLU A 35 -0.72 -13.72 -12.79
C GLU A 35 -0.91 -12.53 -13.75
N ILE A 36 -0.46 -11.32 -13.36
CA ILE A 36 -0.71 -10.10 -14.14
C ILE A 36 -0.13 -10.13 -15.57
N GLU A 37 1.01 -10.78 -15.76
CA GLU A 37 1.66 -10.92 -17.07
C GLU A 37 0.79 -11.76 -18.01
N GLN A 38 0.39 -12.95 -17.57
CA GLN A 38 -0.49 -13.84 -18.33
C GLN A 38 -1.86 -13.19 -18.62
N PHE A 39 -2.39 -12.45 -17.64
CA PHE A 39 -3.62 -11.71 -17.82
C PHE A 39 -3.49 -10.66 -18.94
N ALA A 40 -2.43 -9.85 -18.92
CA ALA A 40 -2.19 -8.83 -19.94
C ALA A 40 -1.89 -9.42 -21.34
N GLU A 41 -1.17 -10.55 -21.42
CA GLU A 41 -0.97 -11.27 -22.68
C GLU A 41 -2.29 -11.74 -23.30
N THR A 42 -3.17 -12.32 -22.47
CA THR A 42 -4.50 -12.76 -22.91
C THR A 42 -5.35 -11.57 -23.38
N LEU A 43 -5.33 -10.46 -22.62
CA LEU A 43 -6.02 -9.24 -23.02
C LEU A 43 -5.51 -8.68 -24.35
N ASN A 44 -4.20 -8.71 -24.61
CA ASN A 44 -3.65 -8.26 -25.90
C ASN A 44 -4.13 -9.11 -27.08
N ALA A 45 -4.48 -10.37 -26.86
CA ALA A 45 -5.04 -11.24 -27.89
C ALA A 45 -6.55 -11.03 -28.10
N TRP A 46 -7.30 -10.70 -27.04
CA TRP A 46 -8.77 -10.68 -27.05
C TRP A 46 -9.36 -9.27 -27.22
N VAL A 47 -8.68 -8.24 -26.71
CA VAL A 47 -9.11 -6.84 -26.79
C VAL A 47 -8.63 -6.28 -28.13
N THR A 48 -9.46 -6.39 -29.16
CA THR A 48 -9.08 -6.05 -30.56
C THR A 48 -9.76 -4.80 -31.09
N SER A 49 -10.81 -4.32 -30.42
CA SER A 49 -11.56 -3.12 -30.80
C SER A 49 -11.53 -2.04 -29.72
N GLY A 50 -11.91 -0.82 -30.10
CA GLY A 50 -12.12 0.27 -29.13
C GLY A 50 -13.27 0.00 -28.17
N GLU A 51 -14.28 -0.78 -28.58
CA GLU A 51 -15.41 -1.17 -27.75
C GLU A 51 -14.98 -2.16 -26.67
N ASP A 52 -14.15 -3.16 -27.02
CA ASP A 52 -13.58 -4.12 -26.06
C ASP A 52 -12.74 -3.39 -25.01
N LEU A 53 -11.91 -2.44 -25.44
CA LEU A 53 -11.04 -1.68 -24.55
C LEU A 53 -11.87 -0.79 -23.60
N GLN A 54 -12.94 -0.19 -24.09
CA GLN A 54 -13.87 0.58 -23.25
C GLN A 54 -14.60 -0.32 -22.26
N GLY A 55 -15.03 -1.51 -22.67
CA GLY A 55 -15.64 -2.52 -21.79
C GLY A 55 -14.69 -2.97 -20.67
N LEU A 56 -13.41 -3.22 -21.01
CA LEU A 56 -12.37 -3.55 -20.04
C LEU A 56 -12.19 -2.44 -18.99
N VAL A 57 -12.11 -1.18 -19.43
CA VAL A 57 -12.00 -0.02 -18.52
C VAL A 57 -13.22 0.05 -17.60
N GLU A 58 -14.43 -0.17 -18.11
CA GLU A 58 -15.65 -0.14 -17.30
C GLU A 58 -15.66 -1.25 -16.25
N LEU A 59 -15.29 -2.48 -16.60
CA LEU A 59 -15.24 -3.59 -15.64
C LEU A 59 -14.28 -3.32 -14.49
N ILE A 60 -13.07 -2.85 -14.80
CA ILE A 60 -12.06 -2.53 -13.77
C ILE A 60 -12.52 -1.35 -12.91
N TYR A 61 -13.10 -0.32 -13.53
CA TYR A 61 -13.63 0.83 -12.81
C TYR A 61 -14.73 0.40 -11.83
N GLN A 62 -15.72 -0.37 -12.29
CA GLN A 62 -16.82 -0.86 -11.45
C GLN A 62 -16.31 -1.70 -10.29
N GLN A 63 -15.36 -2.61 -10.53
CA GLN A 63 -14.75 -3.38 -9.45
C GLN A 63 -14.08 -2.45 -8.42
N ALA A 64 -13.29 -1.47 -8.87
CA ALA A 64 -12.55 -0.57 -8.00
C ALA A 64 -13.44 0.41 -7.20
N THR A 65 -14.63 0.73 -7.69
CA THR A 65 -15.56 1.65 -7.00
C THR A 65 -16.71 0.96 -6.28
N SER A 66 -16.98 -0.32 -6.57
CA SER A 66 -18.11 -1.05 -5.96
C SER A 66 -17.66 -2.14 -4.98
N VAL A 67 -16.44 -2.68 -5.12
CA VAL A 67 -15.92 -3.73 -4.25
C VAL A 67 -15.04 -3.15 -3.14
N PRO A 68 -15.37 -3.38 -1.85
CA PRO A 68 -14.56 -2.89 -0.73
C PRO A 68 -13.10 -3.34 -0.83
N ASN A 69 -12.18 -2.46 -0.44
CA ASN A 69 -10.73 -2.72 -0.39
C ASN A 69 -10.06 -3.02 -1.75
N PHE A 70 -10.79 -2.97 -2.87
CA PHE A 70 -10.20 -3.21 -4.19
C PHE A 70 -9.56 -1.97 -4.82
N SER A 71 -9.82 -0.76 -4.31
CA SER A 71 -9.36 0.50 -4.92
C SER A 71 -7.84 0.54 -5.18
N TYR A 72 -7.03 0.08 -4.22
CA TYR A 72 -5.58 -0.01 -4.37
C TYR A 72 -5.18 -1.01 -5.46
N MET A 73 -5.76 -2.22 -5.42
CA MET A 73 -5.48 -3.27 -6.42
C MET A 73 -5.91 -2.83 -7.82
N GLY A 74 -7.09 -2.22 -7.95
CA GLY A 74 -7.60 -1.66 -9.20
C GLY A 74 -6.69 -0.56 -9.75
N ALA A 75 -6.11 0.30 -8.89
CA ALA A 75 -5.16 1.31 -9.33
C ALA A 75 -3.82 0.70 -9.81
N ARG A 76 -3.30 -0.32 -9.12
CA ARG A 76 -2.11 -1.08 -9.58
C ARG A 76 -2.36 -1.76 -10.91
N LEU A 77 -3.51 -2.42 -11.06
CA LEU A 77 -3.94 -3.06 -12.30
C LEU A 77 -4.04 -2.03 -13.44
N CYS A 78 -4.68 -0.88 -13.20
CA CYS A 78 -4.75 0.20 -14.17
C CYS A 78 -3.37 0.69 -14.61
N ASN A 79 -2.44 0.87 -13.66
CA ASN A 79 -1.07 1.27 -13.99
C ASN A 79 -0.38 0.23 -14.88
N TYR A 80 -0.47 -1.05 -14.52
CA TYR A 80 0.13 -2.13 -15.30
C TYR A 80 -0.44 -2.17 -16.72
N LEU A 81 -1.76 -2.24 -16.86
CA LEU A 81 -2.41 -2.30 -18.18
C LEU A 81 -2.12 -1.06 -19.04
N SER A 82 -1.94 0.11 -18.44
CA SER A 82 -1.57 1.33 -19.18
C SER A 82 -0.21 1.25 -19.88
N HIS A 83 0.68 0.35 -19.43
CA HIS A 83 2.01 0.14 -20.00
C HIS A 83 2.11 -1.13 -20.87
N HIS A 84 1.25 -2.13 -20.62
CA HIS A 84 1.37 -3.46 -21.21
C HIS A 84 0.31 -3.78 -22.28
N LEU A 85 -0.77 -3.00 -22.37
CA LEU A 85 -1.71 -3.11 -23.48
C LEU A 85 -1.18 -2.39 -24.72
N THR A 86 -1.15 -3.12 -25.84
CA THR A 86 -0.60 -2.65 -27.12
C THR A 86 -1.64 -1.94 -27.99
N ILE A 87 -2.93 -2.20 -27.75
CA ILE A 87 -4.04 -1.60 -28.49
C ILE A 87 -4.13 -0.09 -28.22
N SER A 88 -4.15 0.70 -29.30
CA SER A 88 -4.28 2.15 -29.24
C SER A 88 -5.22 2.64 -30.35
N PRO A 89 -6.55 2.49 -30.16
CA PRO A 89 -7.55 2.89 -31.13
C PRO A 89 -7.62 4.42 -31.25
N GLN A 90 -8.32 4.93 -32.26
CA GLN A 90 -8.50 6.38 -32.45
C GLN A 90 -9.21 7.06 -31.27
N SER A 91 -10.03 6.32 -30.53
CA SER A 91 -10.71 6.79 -29.32
C SER A 91 -9.76 7.02 -28.13
N GLY A 92 -8.53 6.50 -28.19
CA GLY A 92 -7.51 6.65 -27.15
C GLY A 92 -7.06 5.32 -26.54
N ASN A 93 -5.87 5.31 -25.97
CA ASN A 93 -5.33 4.14 -25.27
C ASN A 93 -6.03 3.91 -23.92
N PHE A 94 -5.70 2.79 -23.26
CA PHE A 94 -6.29 2.39 -21.97
C PHE A 94 -6.30 3.53 -20.95
N ARG A 95 -5.15 4.22 -20.78
CA ARG A 95 -5.02 5.34 -19.84
C ARG A 95 -5.95 6.50 -20.18
N GLN A 96 -6.06 6.86 -21.45
CA GLN A 96 -6.93 7.96 -21.89
C GLN A 96 -8.40 7.63 -21.63
N LEU A 97 -8.83 6.40 -21.93
CA LEU A 97 -10.19 5.95 -21.68
C LEU A 97 -10.50 5.87 -20.18
N LEU A 98 -9.55 5.40 -19.36
CA LEU A 98 -9.68 5.41 -17.90
C LEU A 98 -9.87 6.83 -17.35
N LEU A 99 -9.03 7.77 -17.77
CA LEU A 99 -9.15 9.17 -17.34
C LEU A 99 -10.46 9.80 -17.82
N GLN A 100 -10.93 9.46 -19.03
CA GLN A 100 -12.23 9.89 -19.53
C GLN A 100 -13.38 9.33 -18.68
N ARG A 101 -13.30 8.06 -18.27
CA ARG A 101 -14.31 7.44 -17.40
C ARG A 101 -14.35 8.08 -16.02
N CYS A 102 -13.19 8.37 -15.43
CA CYS A 102 -13.10 9.10 -14.16
C CYS A 102 -13.63 10.54 -14.28
N ARG A 103 -13.42 11.19 -15.43
CA ARG A 103 -13.92 12.54 -15.67
C ARG A 103 -15.46 12.60 -15.65
N ALA A 104 -16.12 11.60 -16.22
CA ALA A 104 -17.60 11.55 -16.23
C ALA A 104 -18.18 11.56 -14.80
N GLU A 105 -17.55 10.86 -13.87
CA GLU A 105 -17.95 10.86 -12.46
C GLU A 105 -17.59 12.18 -11.76
N TYR A 106 -16.38 12.69 -12.03
CA TYR A 106 -15.86 13.93 -11.46
C TYR A 106 -16.73 15.17 -11.81
N GLU A 107 -17.33 15.20 -12.99
CA GLU A 107 -18.17 16.32 -13.43
C GLU A 107 -19.42 16.50 -12.55
N ASN A 108 -19.89 15.42 -11.89
CA ASN A 108 -21.07 15.43 -11.01
C ASN A 108 -20.75 15.66 -9.52
N ARG A 109 -19.48 15.92 -9.16
CA ARG A 109 -19.02 15.99 -7.75
C ARG A 109 -19.84 16.90 -6.83
N ASP A 110 -20.27 18.05 -7.33
CA ASP A 110 -21.03 19.02 -6.52
C ASP A 110 -22.43 18.50 -6.20
N GLU A 111 -23.05 17.78 -7.13
CA GLU A 111 -24.36 17.15 -6.93
C GLU A 111 -24.23 15.91 -6.04
N ALA A 112 -23.23 15.06 -6.30
CA ALA A 112 -22.99 13.84 -5.55
C ALA A 112 -22.71 14.09 -4.06
N THR A 113 -21.97 15.15 -3.73
CA THR A 113 -21.70 15.55 -2.32
C THR A 113 -22.92 16.05 -1.56
N ARG A 114 -24.01 16.40 -2.27
CA ARG A 114 -25.30 16.84 -1.69
C ARG A 114 -26.42 15.81 -1.84
N ALA A 115 -26.15 14.69 -2.52
CA ALA A 115 -27.12 13.64 -2.77
C ALA A 115 -27.42 12.83 -1.49
N ASP A 116 -28.23 11.79 -1.63
CA ASP A 116 -28.55 10.86 -0.54
C ASP A 116 -27.32 10.02 -0.13
N GLU A 117 -27.43 9.31 1.00
CA GLU A 117 -26.33 8.51 1.57
C GLU A 117 -25.79 7.44 0.60
N THR A 118 -26.64 6.86 -0.26
CA THR A 118 -26.23 5.83 -1.23
C THR A 118 -25.32 6.44 -2.29
N THR A 119 -25.79 7.52 -2.92
CA THR A 119 -25.04 8.25 -3.94
C THR A 119 -23.74 8.82 -3.37
N GLN A 120 -23.76 9.35 -2.14
CA GLN A 120 -22.55 9.82 -1.46
C GLN A 120 -21.54 8.70 -1.25
N LYS A 121 -21.99 7.51 -0.85
CA LYS A 121 -21.11 6.35 -0.63
C LYS A 121 -20.42 5.90 -1.92
N GLU A 122 -21.16 5.84 -3.03
CA GLU A 122 -20.61 5.54 -4.36
C GLU A 122 -19.58 6.59 -4.78
N PHE A 123 -19.92 7.87 -4.57
CA PHE A 123 -19.00 8.98 -4.83
C PHE A 123 -17.74 8.92 -3.95
N HIS A 124 -17.85 8.56 -2.67
CA HIS A 124 -16.68 8.39 -1.79
C HIS A 124 -15.76 7.25 -2.25
N ALA A 125 -16.34 6.15 -2.74
CA ALA A 125 -15.56 5.06 -3.32
C ALA A 125 -14.81 5.53 -4.58
N PHE A 126 -15.48 6.29 -5.46
CA PHE A 126 -14.82 6.94 -6.59
C PHE A 126 -13.68 7.88 -6.16
N VAL A 127 -13.89 8.74 -5.17
CA VAL A 127 -12.86 9.66 -4.67
C VAL A 127 -11.62 8.90 -4.17
N LEU A 128 -11.81 7.83 -3.40
CA LEU A 128 -10.71 7.02 -2.90
C LEU A 128 -10.02 6.22 -4.01
N PHE A 129 -10.77 5.73 -4.99
CA PHE A 129 -10.17 5.12 -6.18
C PHE A 129 -9.32 6.12 -6.98
N LEU A 130 -9.79 7.37 -7.17
CA LEU A 130 -9.02 8.40 -7.86
C LEU A 130 -7.74 8.77 -7.10
N ALA A 131 -7.78 8.71 -5.77
CA ALA A 131 -6.63 8.91 -4.90
C ALA A 131 -5.57 7.82 -5.07
N GLU A 132 -6.00 6.55 -5.08
CA GLU A 132 -5.13 5.41 -5.36
C GLU A 132 -4.55 5.50 -6.77
N LEU A 133 -5.36 5.91 -7.75
CA LEU A 133 -4.91 6.11 -9.12
C LEU A 133 -3.86 7.22 -9.21
N TYR A 134 -4.00 8.32 -8.48
CA TYR A 134 -2.97 9.38 -8.44
C TYR A 134 -1.63 8.87 -7.89
N LEU A 135 -1.66 7.99 -6.89
CA LEU A 135 -0.45 7.45 -6.28
C LEU A 135 0.25 6.41 -7.16
N ASN A 136 -0.52 5.58 -7.87
CA ASN A 136 -0.01 4.41 -8.57
C ASN A 136 0.11 4.60 -10.10
N LEU A 137 -0.64 5.50 -10.72
CA LEU A 137 -0.63 5.68 -12.17
C LEU A 137 0.58 6.50 -12.62
N GLU A 138 1.49 5.81 -13.29
CA GLU A 138 2.74 6.35 -13.79
C GLU A 138 2.61 6.80 -15.24
N ILE A 139 3.17 7.97 -15.55
CA ILE A 139 3.29 8.50 -16.91
C ILE A 139 4.76 8.56 -17.26
N LYS A 140 5.19 7.74 -18.22
CA LYS A 140 6.54 7.81 -18.78
C LYS A 140 6.63 8.98 -19.77
N GLY A 141 7.44 9.97 -19.41
CA GLY A 141 7.79 11.10 -20.27
C GLY A 141 8.75 10.70 -21.39
N THR A 142 8.95 11.60 -22.36
CA THR A 142 9.81 11.36 -23.54
C THR A 142 11.28 11.11 -23.21
N LYS A 143 11.73 11.48 -22.01
CA LYS A 143 13.09 11.27 -21.50
C LYS A 143 13.20 10.11 -20.50
N GLY A 144 12.19 9.25 -20.43
CA GLY A 144 12.14 8.14 -19.45
C GLY A 144 11.84 8.57 -18.01
N GLN A 145 11.55 9.86 -17.78
CA GLN A 145 11.11 10.35 -16.47
C GLN A 145 9.72 9.81 -16.17
N VAL A 146 9.54 9.24 -14.98
CA VAL A 146 8.23 8.80 -14.49
C VAL A 146 7.61 9.96 -13.71
N MET A 147 6.42 10.39 -14.15
CA MET A 147 5.66 11.47 -13.51
C MET A 147 4.24 11.01 -13.18
N ARG A 148 3.63 11.61 -12.17
CA ARG A 148 2.21 11.40 -11.86
C ARG A 148 1.33 12.20 -12.82
N ALA A 149 0.09 11.74 -13.00
CA ALA A 149 -0.89 12.45 -13.80
C ALA A 149 -1.31 13.77 -13.15
N GLU A 150 -0.87 14.91 -13.70
CA GLU A 150 -1.19 16.24 -13.16
C GLU A 150 -2.70 16.52 -13.11
N ILE A 151 -3.45 15.98 -14.08
CA ILE A 151 -4.91 16.11 -14.11
C ILE A 151 -5.58 15.47 -12.88
N LEU A 152 -4.99 14.39 -12.33
CA LEU A 152 -5.49 13.76 -11.11
C LEU A 152 -5.17 14.62 -9.89
N GLN A 153 -3.98 15.24 -9.83
CA GLN A 153 -3.61 16.18 -8.77
C GLN A 153 -4.62 17.34 -8.68
N GLU A 154 -4.98 17.93 -9.82
CA GLU A 154 -5.99 19.00 -9.88
C GLU A 154 -7.39 18.48 -9.53
N GLY A 155 -7.77 17.29 -10.03
CA GLY A 155 -9.04 16.65 -9.68
C GLY A 155 -9.19 16.41 -8.18
N LEU A 156 -8.17 15.87 -7.51
CA LEU A 156 -8.19 15.60 -6.06
C LEU A 156 -8.36 16.87 -5.22
N ARG A 157 -7.73 17.99 -5.64
CA ARG A 157 -7.95 19.30 -5.01
C ARG A 157 -9.41 19.72 -5.08
N GLU A 158 -10.02 19.64 -6.26
CA GLU A 158 -11.41 20.06 -6.45
C GLU A 158 -12.40 19.12 -5.75
N LEU A 159 -12.08 17.82 -5.65
CA LEU A 159 -12.85 16.87 -4.86
C LEU A 159 -12.77 17.18 -3.36
N LEU A 160 -11.59 17.53 -2.84
CA LEU A 160 -11.46 18.01 -1.45
C LEU A 160 -12.30 19.26 -1.21
N ASN A 161 -12.26 20.22 -2.14
CA ASN A 161 -13.08 21.43 -2.05
C ASN A 161 -14.58 21.10 -2.03
N ALA A 162 -15.04 20.18 -2.90
CA ALA A 162 -16.45 19.77 -2.95
C ALA A 162 -16.90 19.07 -1.65
N LEU A 163 -16.09 18.15 -1.13
CA LEU A 163 -16.35 17.45 0.13
C LEU A 163 -16.41 18.41 1.32
N LEU A 164 -15.43 19.32 1.45
CA LEU A 164 -15.35 20.28 2.55
C LEU A 164 -16.43 21.38 2.47
N SER A 165 -16.92 21.69 1.27
CA SER A 165 -18.01 22.66 1.08
C SER A 165 -19.38 22.11 1.47
N ASN A 166 -19.52 20.79 1.60
CA ASN A 166 -20.74 20.11 2.03
C ASN A 166 -20.45 19.25 3.27
N PRO A 167 -20.26 19.86 4.45
CA PRO A 167 -19.60 19.25 5.62
C PRO A 167 -20.54 18.32 6.44
N VAL A 168 -21.10 17.31 5.78
CA VAL A 168 -21.73 16.17 6.46
C VAL A 168 -20.66 15.16 6.87
N ASP A 169 -20.94 14.40 7.94
CA ASP A 169 -19.96 13.47 8.54
C ASP A 169 -19.32 12.52 7.52
N SER A 170 -20.11 11.93 6.62
CA SER A 170 -19.65 11.01 5.57
C SER A 170 -18.64 11.67 4.61
N ASN A 171 -18.94 12.87 4.11
CA ASN A 171 -18.05 13.65 3.25
C ASN A 171 -16.74 14.02 3.96
N LEU A 172 -16.83 14.43 5.22
CA LEU A 172 -15.65 14.82 6.01
C LEU A 172 -14.77 13.60 6.32
N ILE A 173 -15.35 12.45 6.62
CA ILE A 173 -14.61 11.19 6.78
C ILE A 173 -13.91 10.83 5.46
N CYS A 174 -14.58 10.99 4.31
CA CYS A 174 -13.95 10.77 3.01
C CYS A 174 -12.77 11.73 2.77
N ALA A 175 -12.91 13.02 3.07
CA ALA A 175 -11.84 14.01 2.95
C ALA A 175 -10.64 13.67 3.85
N VAL A 176 -10.90 13.21 5.09
CA VAL A 176 -9.84 12.75 6.01
C VAL A 176 -9.11 11.54 5.44
N LYS A 177 -9.83 10.54 4.93
CA LYS A 177 -9.23 9.34 4.32
C LYS A 177 -8.37 9.71 3.10
N LEU A 178 -8.90 10.57 2.22
CA LEU A 178 -8.19 11.09 1.06
C LEU A 178 -6.87 11.78 1.47
N LEU A 179 -6.91 12.72 2.41
CA LEU A 179 -5.70 13.44 2.84
C LEU A 179 -4.72 12.55 3.62
N LYS A 180 -5.19 11.55 4.36
CA LYS A 180 -4.28 10.56 4.97
C LYS A 180 -3.55 9.75 3.91
N LEU A 181 -4.21 9.40 2.82
CA LEU A 181 -3.63 8.62 1.73
C LEU A 181 -2.66 9.45 0.87
N THR A 182 -3.08 10.66 0.46
CA THR A 182 -2.35 11.43 -0.56
C THR A 182 -1.74 12.74 -0.06
N GLY A 183 -2.04 13.18 1.17
CA GLY A 183 -1.75 14.54 1.64
C GLY A 183 -0.27 14.91 1.54
N SER A 184 0.61 14.01 1.97
CA SER A 184 2.05 14.27 1.91
C SER A 184 2.58 14.40 0.47
N VAL A 185 2.09 13.57 -0.45
CA VAL A 185 2.48 13.58 -1.87
C VAL A 185 1.91 14.82 -2.58
N LEU A 186 0.67 15.19 -2.26
CA LEU A 186 0.03 16.40 -2.80
C LEU A 186 0.75 17.67 -2.31
N GLU A 187 1.11 17.74 -1.02
CA GLU A 187 1.82 18.89 -0.47
C GLU A 187 3.18 19.09 -1.13
N ASP A 188 3.97 18.03 -1.30
CA ASP A 188 5.26 18.11 -2.01
C ASP A 188 5.06 18.61 -3.46
N ALA A 189 4.11 18.01 -4.18
CA ALA A 189 3.83 18.35 -5.57
C ALA A 189 3.30 19.78 -5.76
N TRP A 190 2.56 20.32 -4.78
CA TRP A 190 2.12 21.72 -4.80
C TRP A 190 3.25 22.68 -4.44
N LYS A 191 4.08 22.35 -3.43
CA LYS A 191 5.25 23.15 -3.05
C LYS A 191 6.27 23.26 -4.18
N GLU A 192 6.55 22.17 -4.89
CA GLU A 192 7.44 22.16 -6.06
C GLU A 192 6.96 23.13 -7.15
N LYS A 193 5.63 23.27 -7.30
CA LYS A 193 5.00 24.19 -8.24
C LYS A 193 4.76 25.60 -7.67
N GLY A 194 5.17 25.86 -6.42
CA GLY A 194 4.95 27.14 -5.74
C GLY A 194 3.47 27.45 -5.45
N LYS A 195 2.60 26.44 -5.38
CA LYS A 195 1.18 26.58 -5.04
C LYS A 195 0.96 26.42 -3.53
N SER A 196 0.04 27.20 -2.97
CA SER A 196 -0.37 27.15 -1.55
C SER A 196 -1.64 26.32 -1.31
N ASP A 197 -1.91 25.34 -2.17
CA ASP A 197 -3.17 24.59 -2.15
C ASP A 197 -3.35 23.81 -0.84
N MET A 198 -2.27 23.30 -0.23
CA MET A 198 -2.40 22.59 1.06
C MET A 198 -2.76 23.56 2.19
N GLU A 199 -2.19 24.77 2.21
CA GLU A 199 -2.57 25.81 3.16
C GLU A 199 -4.05 26.16 3.04
N ASP A 200 -4.56 26.33 1.81
CA ASP A 200 -5.96 26.63 1.55
C ASP A 200 -6.90 25.51 2.03
N ILE A 201 -6.52 24.24 1.80
CA ILE A 201 -7.28 23.07 2.25
C ILE A 201 -7.33 22.99 3.78
N ILE A 202 -6.21 23.25 4.46
CA ILE A 202 -6.14 23.23 5.92
C ILE A 202 -6.97 24.36 6.52
N GLN A 203 -6.90 25.56 5.94
CA GLN A 203 -7.74 26.67 6.39
C GLN A 203 -9.23 26.34 6.26
N ARG A 204 -9.64 25.64 5.19
CA ARG A 204 -11.03 25.14 5.04
C ARG A 204 -11.38 24.11 6.11
N ILE A 205 -10.48 23.19 6.43
CA ILE A 205 -10.68 22.20 7.50
C ILE A 205 -10.88 22.90 8.85
N GLU A 206 -10.06 23.90 9.18
CA GLU A 206 -10.21 24.69 10.41
C GLU A 206 -11.55 25.40 10.47
N ASN A 207 -11.98 26.03 9.37
CA ASN A 207 -13.29 26.67 9.28
C ASN A 207 -14.44 25.66 9.50
N VAL A 208 -14.34 24.45 8.93
CA VAL A 208 -15.31 23.37 9.16
C VAL A 208 -15.36 22.97 10.64
N VAL A 209 -14.20 22.85 11.31
CA VAL A 209 -14.14 22.51 12.74
C VAL A 209 -14.86 23.57 13.59
N LEU A 210 -14.68 24.86 13.25
CA LEU A 210 -15.29 25.98 13.96
C LEU A 210 -16.80 26.09 13.68
N ASP A 211 -17.20 26.06 12.42
CA ASP A 211 -18.52 26.52 11.99
C ASP A 211 -19.51 25.40 11.63
N ALA A 212 -19.03 24.23 11.19
CA ALA A 212 -19.92 23.17 10.71
C ALA A 212 -20.58 22.40 11.86
N ASN A 213 -21.82 21.96 11.64
CA ASN A 213 -22.60 21.13 12.55
C ASN A 213 -22.39 19.63 12.26
N CYS A 214 -21.13 19.18 12.25
CA CYS A 214 -20.75 17.76 12.15
C CYS A 214 -20.50 17.16 13.55
N SER A 215 -20.45 15.83 13.64
CA SER A 215 -20.25 15.16 14.93
C SER A 215 -18.90 15.49 15.56
N ARG A 216 -18.85 15.40 16.89
CA ARG A 216 -17.64 15.66 17.68
C ARG A 216 -16.48 14.75 17.26
N ASP A 217 -16.75 13.49 16.94
CA ASP A 217 -15.72 12.54 16.54
C ASP A 217 -15.12 12.92 15.18
N VAL A 218 -15.95 13.38 14.24
CA VAL A 218 -15.49 13.90 12.95
C VAL A 218 -14.66 15.19 13.13
N LYS A 219 -15.08 16.11 14.00
CA LYS A 219 -14.25 17.28 14.35
C LYS A 219 -12.90 16.87 14.94
N HIS A 220 -12.87 15.84 15.78
CA HIS A 220 -11.63 15.30 16.32
C HIS A 220 -10.74 14.68 15.24
N MET A 221 -11.30 13.94 14.29
CA MET A 221 -10.56 13.42 13.13
C MET A 221 -9.93 14.53 12.29
N LEU A 222 -10.65 15.62 12.06
CA LEU A 222 -10.14 16.79 11.34
C LEU A 222 -9.00 17.49 12.09
N LEU A 223 -9.13 17.68 13.41
CA LEU A 223 -8.04 18.23 14.23
C LEU A 223 -6.80 17.34 14.19
N LYS A 224 -6.97 16.02 14.27
CA LYS A 224 -5.86 15.06 14.14
C LYS A 224 -5.18 15.12 12.77
N LEU A 225 -5.91 15.48 11.72
CA LEU A 225 -5.36 15.68 10.39
C LEU A 225 -4.51 16.97 10.31
N VAL A 226 -4.94 18.06 10.95
CA VAL A 226 -4.16 19.29 11.07
C VAL A 226 -2.88 19.05 11.88
N GLU A 227 -2.97 18.29 12.98
CA GLU A 227 -1.80 17.82 13.75
C GLU A 227 -0.87 16.98 12.87
N LEU A 228 -1.40 16.01 12.12
CA LEU A 228 -0.61 15.15 11.24
C LEU A 228 0.18 15.96 10.21
N ARG A 229 -0.45 16.94 9.55
CA ARG A 229 0.25 17.85 8.63
C ARG A 229 1.33 18.65 9.36
N SER A 230 1.03 19.17 10.54
CA SER A 230 1.98 19.97 11.34
C SER A 230 3.22 19.16 11.75
N SER A 231 3.05 17.85 11.92
CA SER A 231 4.12 16.87 12.11
C SER A 231 4.71 16.34 10.80
N ASN A 232 4.65 17.12 9.72
CA ASN A 232 5.16 16.76 8.39
C ASN A 232 4.63 15.41 7.89
N TRP A 233 3.34 15.17 8.07
CA TRP A 233 2.66 13.91 7.73
C TRP A 233 3.23 12.66 8.43
N GLY A 234 3.87 12.83 9.59
CA GLY A 234 4.53 11.75 10.31
C GLY A 234 5.84 11.28 9.67
N ARG A 235 6.34 11.99 8.65
CA ARG A 235 7.67 11.73 8.09
C ARG A 235 8.71 12.21 9.09
N VAL A 236 9.42 11.26 9.71
CA VAL A 236 10.60 11.57 10.51
C VAL A 236 11.61 12.21 9.58
N HIS A 237 12.12 13.40 9.91
CA HIS A 237 13.31 13.91 9.23
C HIS A 237 14.35 12.80 9.36
N GLY A 238 14.75 12.19 8.24
CA GLY A 238 15.93 11.35 8.24
C GLY A 238 17.03 12.20 8.85
N SER A 239 17.46 11.85 10.07
CA SER A 239 18.70 12.34 10.61
C SER A 239 19.71 12.16 9.50
N SER A 240 20.31 13.27 9.08
CA SER A 240 21.40 13.30 8.11
C SER A 240 22.26 12.05 8.30
N ALA A 241 22.42 11.26 7.23
CA ALA A 241 23.23 10.05 7.10
C ALA A 241 23.87 9.58 8.41
N HIS A 242 23.38 8.46 8.97
CA HIS A 242 24.02 7.65 10.02
C HIS A 242 25.28 8.32 10.60
N THR A 243 25.10 9.23 11.55
CA THR A 243 26.22 9.53 12.44
C THR A 243 26.35 8.26 13.25
N GLU A 244 27.29 7.40 12.90
CA GLU A 244 27.67 6.27 13.75
C GLU A 244 27.83 6.85 15.16
N ALA A 245 27.02 6.34 16.09
CA ALA A 245 27.27 6.62 17.49
C ALA A 245 28.70 6.11 17.73
N THR A 246 29.56 6.98 18.21
CA THR A 246 30.91 6.63 18.65
C THR A 246 31.01 7.03 20.12
N PRO A 247 31.99 6.50 20.88
CA PRO A 247 32.20 6.90 22.26
C PRO A 247 32.40 8.42 22.45
N GLU A 248 32.81 9.13 21.39
CA GLU A 248 33.15 10.55 21.44
C GLU A 248 31.95 11.49 21.23
N ASN A 249 30.87 11.01 20.58
CA ASN A 249 29.75 11.83 20.12
C ASN A 249 28.38 11.37 20.65
N ASP A 250 28.28 10.22 21.34
CA ASP A 250 27.09 9.83 22.11
C ASP A 250 27.44 9.51 23.58
N PRO A 251 26.98 10.31 24.57
CA PRO A 251 27.19 10.03 25.99
C PRO A 251 26.49 8.75 26.48
N ASN A 252 25.54 8.21 25.71
CA ASN A 252 24.87 6.93 25.97
C ASN A 252 25.40 5.79 25.09
N TYR A 253 26.50 5.99 24.36
CA TYR A 253 27.09 4.98 23.46
C TYR A 253 27.20 3.60 24.14
N PHE A 254 27.76 3.57 25.35
CA PHE A 254 27.96 2.34 26.12
C PHE A 254 26.66 1.71 26.67
N MET A 255 25.54 2.45 26.73
CA MET A 255 24.24 1.93 27.15
C MET A 255 23.50 1.21 26.01
N ASN A 256 23.91 1.46 24.76
CA ASN A 256 23.30 0.89 23.56
C ASN A 256 24.15 -0.24 22.95
N GLU A 257 25.33 -0.52 23.50
CA GLU A 257 26.16 -1.66 23.12
C GLU A 257 25.51 -2.98 23.57
N PRO A 258 25.51 -4.03 22.72
CA PRO A 258 24.99 -5.34 23.09
C PRO A 258 25.72 -5.91 24.32
N THR A 259 24.98 -6.59 25.19
CA THR A 259 25.58 -7.43 26.25
C THR A 259 25.85 -8.81 25.67
N PHE A 260 27.11 -9.21 25.66
CA PHE A 260 27.54 -10.53 25.20
C PHE A 260 27.68 -11.46 26.41
N TYR A 261 27.67 -12.77 26.15
CA TYR A 261 27.84 -13.79 27.19
C TYR A 261 29.04 -14.65 26.88
N THR A 262 29.86 -14.94 27.89
CA THR A 262 30.95 -15.91 27.74
C THR A 262 30.38 -17.33 27.56
N SER A 263 31.26 -18.28 27.24
CA SER A 263 30.92 -19.71 27.16
C SER A 263 30.34 -20.29 28.46
N GLU A 264 30.64 -19.65 29.61
CA GLU A 264 30.09 -20.00 30.93
C GLU A 264 28.78 -19.26 31.25
N GLY A 265 28.23 -18.49 30.30
CA GLY A 265 26.99 -17.73 30.49
C GLY A 265 27.15 -16.45 31.31
N VAL A 266 28.38 -15.94 31.46
CA VAL A 266 28.65 -14.70 32.22
C VAL A 266 28.49 -13.50 31.28
N PRO A 267 27.61 -12.53 31.58
CA PRO A 267 27.45 -11.34 30.76
C PRO A 267 28.70 -10.45 30.84
N PHE A 268 29.10 -9.89 29.71
CA PHE A 268 30.13 -8.87 29.58
C PHE A 268 29.73 -7.82 28.54
N THR A 269 30.24 -6.60 28.69
CA THR A 269 29.83 -5.41 27.95
C THR A 269 31.06 -4.58 27.57
N ALA A 270 30.89 -3.61 26.67
CA ALA A 270 31.96 -2.69 26.26
C ALA A 270 32.57 -1.87 27.43
N ALA A 271 31.94 -1.87 28.62
CA ALA A 271 32.47 -1.24 29.83
C ALA A 271 33.47 -2.12 30.60
N ASP A 272 33.58 -3.42 30.28
CA ASP A 272 34.46 -4.34 30.97
C ASP A 272 35.92 -4.20 30.49
N PRO A 273 36.92 -4.22 31.40
CA PRO A 273 38.34 -4.07 31.03
C PRO A 273 38.86 -5.17 30.09
N ASP A 274 38.20 -6.32 30.07
CA ASP A 274 38.53 -7.51 29.29
C ASP A 274 37.56 -7.75 28.11
N TYR A 275 36.71 -6.77 27.78
CA TYR A 275 35.73 -6.87 26.69
C TYR A 275 36.35 -7.33 25.36
N GLN A 276 37.45 -6.69 24.97
CA GLN A 276 38.13 -6.96 23.69
C GLN A 276 38.61 -8.42 23.59
N GLU A 277 39.15 -8.96 24.69
CA GLU A 277 39.67 -10.33 24.75
C GLU A 277 38.54 -11.34 24.70
N LYS A 278 37.48 -11.15 25.50
CA LYS A 278 36.28 -12.01 25.51
C LYS A 278 35.51 -11.98 24.19
N TYR A 279 35.40 -10.80 23.57
CA TYR A 279 34.74 -10.65 22.28
C TYR A 279 35.53 -11.35 21.16
N GLN A 280 36.86 -11.27 21.21
CA GLN A 280 37.72 -11.95 20.25
C GLN A 280 37.67 -13.49 20.43
N GLU A 281 37.61 -13.98 21.67
CA GLU A 281 37.40 -15.41 21.95
C GLU A 281 36.04 -15.92 21.42
N LEU A 282 34.99 -15.09 21.46
CA LEU A 282 33.69 -15.43 20.85
C LEU A 282 33.78 -15.54 19.33
N LEU A 283 34.45 -14.59 18.66
CA LEU A 283 34.63 -14.60 17.20
C LEU A 283 35.46 -15.81 16.74
N GLU A 284 36.56 -16.11 17.44
CA GLU A 284 37.41 -17.27 17.13
C GLU A 284 36.67 -18.62 17.31
N ARG A 285 35.58 -18.64 18.08
CA ARG A 285 34.73 -19.82 18.26
C ARG A 285 33.65 -19.96 17.18
N GLU A 286 33.18 -18.87 16.58
CA GLU A 286 32.20 -18.91 15.48
C GLU A 286 32.78 -19.50 14.18
N ASP A 287 34.10 -19.46 13.98
CA ASP A 287 34.81 -20.08 12.85
C ASP A 287 34.70 -21.63 12.79
N PHE A 288 33.99 -22.28 13.74
CA PHE A 288 33.72 -23.73 13.75
C PHE A 288 32.39 -24.15 13.09
N PHE A 289 31.56 -23.19 12.65
CA PHE A 289 30.36 -23.44 11.86
C PHE A 289 30.56 -22.89 10.45
N PRO A 290 30.38 -23.69 9.38
CA PRO A 290 30.48 -23.15 8.03
C PRO A 290 29.42 -22.07 7.84
N GLU A 291 29.86 -20.91 7.35
CA GLU A 291 29.03 -19.76 7.01
C GLU A 291 27.79 -20.22 6.23
N TYR A 292 26.61 -20.01 6.82
CA TYR A 292 25.38 -19.97 6.05
C TYR A 292 25.41 -18.64 5.29
N GLU A 293 26.02 -18.64 4.10
CA GLU A 293 25.90 -17.50 3.20
C GLU A 293 24.41 -17.28 2.88
N GLU A 294 23.91 -16.13 3.32
CA GLU A 294 22.65 -15.52 2.95
C GLU A 294 22.67 -15.17 1.46
N ASN A 295 22.59 -16.16 0.57
CA ASN A 295 22.20 -15.99 -0.82
C ASN A 295 21.83 -17.34 -1.46
N GLY A 296 20.55 -17.47 -1.81
CA GLY A 296 20.01 -18.68 -2.39
C GLY A 296 20.63 -19.01 -3.75
N THR A 297 21.27 -20.18 -3.86
CA THR A 297 21.34 -20.92 -5.12
C THR A 297 21.52 -22.42 -4.84
N TYR A 298 20.48 -23.22 -5.10
CA TYR A 298 20.57 -24.69 -5.06
C TYR A 298 21.44 -25.19 -6.22
N LEU A 299 22.55 -25.86 -5.90
CA LEU A 299 23.23 -26.78 -6.81
C LEU A 299 23.33 -28.15 -6.12
N PRO A 300 22.80 -29.24 -6.71
CA PRO A 300 22.88 -30.56 -6.10
C PRO A 300 24.22 -31.21 -6.45
N GLY A 301 24.99 -31.57 -5.42
CA GLY A 301 26.21 -32.38 -5.52
C GLY A 301 26.36 -33.27 -4.28
N PRO A 302 26.92 -34.49 -4.41
CA PRO A 302 26.35 -35.67 -3.78
C PRO A 302 27.05 -36.08 -2.48
N GLY A 303 26.22 -36.38 -1.48
CA GLY A 303 26.55 -37.32 -0.41
C GLY A 303 26.83 -36.69 0.96
N ASP A 304 25.80 -36.62 1.80
CA ASP A 304 25.95 -37.04 3.19
C ASP A 304 24.59 -37.55 3.74
N PRO A 305 24.49 -38.78 4.29
CA PRO A 305 23.21 -39.40 4.66
C PRO A 305 22.90 -39.26 6.17
N TYR A 306 22.97 -38.05 6.74
CA TYR A 306 22.77 -37.82 8.19
C TYR A 306 21.80 -36.68 8.52
N PHE A 307 20.74 -36.53 7.73
CA PHE A 307 19.60 -35.68 8.09
C PHE A 307 18.30 -36.47 7.96
N ASP A 308 18.16 -37.49 8.80
CA ASP A 308 16.86 -37.96 9.25
C ASP A 308 16.96 -38.02 10.78
N ASP A 309 15.93 -37.48 11.45
CA ASP A 309 15.72 -37.39 12.90
C ASP A 309 16.30 -36.14 13.61
N ILE A 310 15.68 -34.97 13.36
CA ILE A 310 15.52 -33.97 14.42
C ILE A 310 14.11 -34.16 14.97
N ASP A 311 14.05 -34.67 16.19
CA ASP A 311 12.86 -34.87 17.01
C ASP A 311 12.13 -33.53 17.19
N ASP A 312 10.87 -33.43 16.76
CA ASP A 312 9.98 -32.27 17.00
C ASP A 312 9.47 -32.23 18.46
N GLU A 313 10.21 -32.82 19.41
CA GLU A 313 9.83 -32.87 20.82
C GLU A 313 10.37 -31.61 21.53
N MET A 314 9.45 -30.72 21.91
CA MET A 314 9.74 -29.49 22.63
C MET A 314 10.44 -29.79 23.95
N ASP A 315 11.59 -29.15 24.19
CA ASP A 315 12.39 -29.36 25.40
C ASP A 315 11.55 -29.12 26.67
N PRO A 316 11.57 -30.04 27.66
CA PRO A 316 10.79 -29.91 28.89
C PRO A 316 11.03 -28.61 29.66
N GLU A 317 12.25 -28.05 29.59
CA GLU A 317 12.60 -26.79 30.24
C GLU A 317 11.97 -25.59 29.51
N ILE A 318 11.85 -25.67 28.19
CA ILE A 318 11.18 -24.66 27.35
C ILE A 318 9.66 -24.71 27.56
N GLU A 319 9.08 -25.91 27.68
CA GLU A 319 7.66 -26.10 27.95
C GLU A 319 7.28 -25.53 29.33
N GLU A 320 8.07 -25.82 30.38
CA GLU A 320 7.84 -25.28 31.73
C GLU A 320 7.95 -23.75 31.78
N ALA A 321 8.93 -23.18 31.05
CA ALA A 321 9.10 -21.73 30.95
C ALA A 321 7.89 -21.07 30.25
N TYR A 322 7.35 -21.70 29.21
CA TYR A 322 6.18 -21.22 28.48
C TYR A 322 4.90 -21.27 29.34
N GLU A 323 4.66 -22.37 30.06
CA GLU A 323 3.51 -22.49 30.97
C GLU A 323 3.54 -21.42 32.07
N LYS A 324 4.72 -21.16 32.63
CA LYS A 324 4.91 -20.11 33.65
C LYS A 324 4.60 -18.71 33.09
N PHE A 325 5.04 -18.42 31.87
CA PHE A 325 4.76 -17.16 31.19
C PHE A 325 3.25 -16.96 30.96
N CYS A 326 2.54 -18.00 30.52
CA CYS A 326 1.08 -17.95 30.35
C CYS A 326 0.37 -17.63 31.67
N LEU A 327 0.77 -18.28 32.77
CA LEU A 327 0.17 -18.04 34.09
C LEU A 327 0.41 -16.62 34.63
N GLU A 328 1.62 -16.06 34.43
CA GLU A 328 1.92 -14.68 34.83
C GLU A 328 1.12 -13.63 34.04
N SER A 329 0.82 -13.92 32.77
CA SER A 329 0.00 -13.06 31.90
C SER A 329 -1.49 -13.04 32.27
N GLU A 330 -2.00 -14.09 32.93
CA GLU A 330 -3.38 -14.15 33.42
C GLU A 330 -3.55 -13.46 34.79
N HIS A 331 -2.51 -13.51 35.63
CA HIS A 331 -2.52 -12.83 36.93
C HIS A 331 -2.43 -11.31 36.85
N THR A 332 -1.93 -10.76 35.73
CA THR A 332 -1.89 -9.31 35.48
C THR A 332 -3.20 -8.73 34.91
N LYS A 333 -4.22 -9.58 34.63
CA LYS A 333 -5.54 -9.17 34.13
C LYS A 333 -6.69 -9.29 35.13
N LYS A 334 -6.43 -9.43 36.44
CA LYS A 334 -7.45 -9.42 37.50
C LYS A 334 -7.30 -8.28 38.48
#